data_AF-A0A7W5U080-F1
#
_entry.id   AF-A0A7W5U080-F1
#
_cell.length_a   1.000
_cell.length_b   1.000
_cell.length_c   1.000
_cell.angle_alpha   90.00
_cell.angle_beta   90.00
_cell.angle_gamma   90.00
#
_symmetry.space_group_name_H-M   'P 1'
#
loop_
_entity.id
_entity.type
_entity.pdbx_description
1 polymer ?
#
loop_
_entity_poly.entity_id
_entity_poly.type
_entity_poly.pdbx_seq_one_letter_code
_entity_poly.pdbx_strand_id
1 'polypeptide(L)'
;MSRIDNLLAKEGAAAENYEMPEQLPDHVQVSRRSRAKPTVISVRLSPEENSELQRAAQEANLPVSTLVRLWALERLREEEQDSSSVAARLTRLEQEVFQQNA
;
A
#
# COMPACT_ATOMS: atom_id res chain seq x y z
N MET A 1 -35.24 19.60 -10.79
CA MET A 1 -34.14 18.61 -10.79
C MET A 1 -33.33 18.77 -12.05
N SER A 2 -32.00 18.74 -11.95
CA SER A 2 -31.11 18.92 -13.10
C SER A 2 -31.18 17.73 -14.05
N ARG A 3 -30.81 17.93 -15.32
CA ARG A 3 -30.71 16.85 -16.33
C ARG A 3 -29.72 15.76 -15.90
N ILE A 4 -28.69 16.14 -15.14
CA ILE A 4 -27.67 15.24 -14.60
C ILE A 4 -28.26 14.37 -13.50
N ASP A 5 -29.03 14.94 -12.56
CA ASP A 5 -29.67 14.20 -11.47
C ASP A 5 -30.61 13.11 -12.01
N ASN A 6 -31.36 13.43 -13.06
CA ASN A 6 -32.24 12.47 -13.72
C ASN A 6 -31.48 11.34 -14.42
N LEU A 7 -30.30 11.63 -14.98
CA LEU A 7 -29.46 10.63 -15.65
C LEU A 7 -28.85 9.68 -14.61
N LEU A 8 -28.31 10.23 -13.52
CA LEU A 8 -27.76 9.45 -12.41
C LEU A 8 -28.82 8.59 -11.72
N ALA A 9 -30.01 9.14 -11.46
CA ALA A 9 -31.11 8.38 -10.87
C ALA A 9 -31.58 7.22 -11.77
N LYS A 10 -31.63 7.46 -13.09
CA LYS A 10 -32.00 6.44 -14.07
C LYS A 10 -30.94 5.34 -14.18
N GLU A 11 -29.66 5.71 -14.14
CA GLU A 11 -28.54 4.76 -14.15
C GLU A 11 -28.49 3.92 -12.86
N GLY A 12 -28.68 4.55 -11.70
CA GLY A 12 -28.77 3.86 -10.41
C GLY A 12 -29.89 2.83 -10.37
N ALA A 13 -31.09 3.21 -10.81
CA ALA A 13 -32.23 2.28 -10.90
C ALA A 13 -31.98 1.11 -11.89
N ALA A 14 -31.20 1.34 -12.95
CA ALA A 14 -30.83 0.27 -13.89
C ALA A 14 -29.79 -0.69 -13.31
N ALA A 15 -28.84 -0.17 -12.52
CA ALA A 15 -27.80 -0.98 -11.86
C ALA A 15 -28.37 -1.86 -10.74
N GLU A 16 -29.31 -1.35 -9.95
CA GLU A 16 -29.97 -2.11 -8.88
C GLU A 16 -30.80 -3.29 -9.41
N ASN A 17 -31.35 -3.17 -10.62
CA ASN A 17 -32.13 -4.23 -11.29
C ASN A 17 -31.29 -5.08 -12.25
N TYR A 18 -29.97 -4.93 -12.24
CA TYR A 18 -29.10 -5.71 -13.12
C TYR A 18 -28.87 -7.10 -12.51
N GLU A 19 -29.55 -8.10 -13.07
CA GLU A 19 -29.25 -9.50 -12.79
C GLU A 19 -27.95 -9.89 -13.50
N MET A 20 -26.90 -10.19 -12.71
CA MET A 20 -25.66 -10.72 -13.26
C MET A 20 -25.93 -12.09 -13.88
N PRO A 21 -25.65 -12.30 -15.18
CA PRO A 21 -25.81 -13.61 -15.79
C PRO A 21 -24.86 -14.61 -15.12
N GLU A 22 -25.36 -15.82 -14.82
CA GLU A 22 -24.58 -16.92 -14.23
C GLU A 22 -23.36 -17.30 -15.09
N GLN A 23 -23.44 -17.08 -16.41
CA GLN A 23 -22.37 -17.34 -17.37
C GLN A 23 -22.12 -16.11 -18.22
N LEU A 24 -20.84 -15.69 -18.25
CA LEU A 24 -20.39 -14.65 -19.16
C LEU A 24 -20.39 -15.20 -20.59
N PRO A 25 -20.69 -14.39 -21.61
CA PRO A 25 -20.65 -14.82 -23.01
C PRO A 25 -19.30 -15.44 -23.40
N ASP A 26 -19.31 -16.46 -24.26
CA ASP A 26 -18.12 -17.25 -24.65
C ASP A 26 -16.95 -16.43 -25.20
N HIS A 27 -17.23 -15.26 -25.77
CA HIS A 27 -16.22 -14.36 -26.33
C HIS A 27 -15.55 -13.46 -25.28
N VAL A 28 -16.00 -13.47 -24.03
CA VAL A 28 -15.44 -12.67 -22.94
C VAL A 28 -14.31 -13.43 -22.26
N GLN A 29 -13.07 -13.06 -22.58
CA GLN A 29 -11.92 -13.54 -21.81
C GLN A 29 -11.78 -12.76 -20.50
N VAL A 30 -12.06 -13.41 -19.38
CA VAL A 30 -11.82 -12.84 -18.05
C VAL A 30 -10.34 -12.95 -17.70
N SER A 31 -9.55 -11.91 -18.00
CA SER A 31 -8.21 -11.77 -17.44
C SER A 31 -8.28 -11.13 -16.06
N ARG A 32 -8.43 -11.94 -15.01
CA ARG A 32 -8.08 -11.48 -13.67
C ARG A 32 -6.56 -11.42 -13.61
N ARG A 33 -5.96 -10.22 -13.67
CA ARG A 33 -4.54 -10.06 -13.32
C ARG A 33 -4.36 -10.64 -11.92
N SER A 34 -3.81 -11.85 -11.84
CA SER A 34 -3.32 -12.41 -10.60
C SER A 34 -2.25 -11.44 -10.12
N ARG A 35 -2.60 -10.57 -9.18
CA ARG A 35 -1.59 -9.90 -8.38
C ARG A 35 -0.83 -11.05 -7.73
N ALA A 36 0.41 -11.29 -8.15
CA ALA A 36 1.26 -12.30 -7.54
C ALA A 36 1.08 -12.22 -6.01
N LYS A 37 0.93 -13.37 -5.36
CA LYS A 37 0.65 -13.40 -3.92
C LYS A 37 1.69 -12.55 -3.20
N PRO A 38 1.29 -11.52 -2.43
CA PRO A 38 2.25 -10.67 -1.74
C PRO A 38 3.05 -11.51 -0.74
N THR A 39 4.37 -11.34 -0.73
CA THR A 39 5.21 -11.87 0.34
C THR A 39 5.01 -11.04 1.59
N VAL A 40 4.76 -11.70 2.73
CA VAL A 40 4.60 -11.04 4.02
C VAL A 40 5.92 -11.07 4.77
N ILE A 41 6.34 -9.91 5.29
CA ILE A 41 7.47 -9.76 6.20
C ILE A 41 6.92 -9.32 7.55
N SER A 42 7.29 -10.03 8.62
CA SER A 42 6.88 -9.71 9.99
C SER A 42 8.08 -9.19 10.78
N VAL A 43 7.91 -8.03 11.40
CA VAL A 43 8.93 -7.37 12.25
C VAL A 43 8.32 -7.18 13.63
N ARG A 44 9.12 -7.40 14.68
CA ARG A 44 8.72 -7.11 16.06
C ARG A 44 9.09 -5.67 16.37
N LEU A 45 8.14 -4.95 16.93
CA LEU A 45 8.30 -3.56 17.34
C LEU A 45 7.99 -3.43 18.83
N SER A 46 8.67 -2.52 19.51
CA SER A 46 8.25 -2.07 20.82
C SER A 46 6.91 -1.30 20.73
N PRO A 47 6.19 -1.15 21.85
CA PRO A 47 4.98 -0.32 21.88
C PRO A 47 5.23 1.13 21.42
N GLU A 48 6.40 1.68 21.78
CA GLU A 48 6.83 3.03 21.43
C GLU A 48 7.07 3.16 19.92
N GLU A 49 7.88 2.26 19.34
CA GLU A 49 8.18 2.22 17.89
C GLU A 49 6.89 2.10 17.06
N ASN A 50 5.97 1.23 17.49
CA ASN A 50 4.68 1.09 16.82
C ASN A 50 3.82 2.36 16.93
N SER A 51 3.84 3.05 18.06
CA SER A 51 3.10 4.29 18.27
C SER A 51 3.63 5.43 17.40
N GLU A 52 4.96 5.51 17.22
CA GLU A 52 5.58 6.48 16.32
C GLU A 52 5.19 6.25 14.86
N LEU A 53 5.22 4.99 14.40
CA LEU A 53 4.78 4.64 13.06
C LEU A 53 3.29 4.92 12.84
N GLN A 54 2.44 4.66 13.83
CA GLN A 54 1.01 4.97 13.76
C GLN A 54 0.77 6.48 13.62
N ARG A 55 1.46 7.30 14.42
CA ARG A 55 1.36 8.76 14.34
C ARG A 55 1.80 9.27 12.96
N ALA A 56 2.97 8.85 12.49
CA ALA A 56 3.47 9.25 11.18
C ALA A 56 2.53 8.84 10.03
N ALA A 57 1.94 7.64 10.12
CA ALA A 57 0.99 7.15 9.14
C ALA A 57 -0.32 7.96 9.14
N GLN A 58 -0.79 8.35 10.33
CA GLN A 58 -1.97 9.19 10.47
C GLN A 58 -1.75 10.60 9.91
N GLU A 59 -0.61 11.23 10.19
CA GLU A 59 -0.23 12.53 9.63
C GLU A 59 -0.14 12.49 8.10
N ALA A 60 0.37 11.40 7.54
CA ALA A 60 0.45 11.19 6.10
C ALA A 60 -0.88 10.72 5.46
N ASN A 61 -1.92 10.43 6.26
CA ASN A 61 -3.17 9.81 5.82
C ASN A 61 -2.96 8.50 5.03
N LEU A 62 -2.07 7.64 5.53
CA LEU A 62 -1.73 6.35 4.92
C LEU A 62 -1.94 5.20 5.93
N PRO A 63 -2.25 3.98 5.47
CA PRO A 63 -2.11 2.79 6.31
C PRO A 63 -0.64 2.60 6.71
N VAL A 64 -0.38 2.17 7.95
CA VAL A 64 0.99 1.93 8.47
C VAL A 64 1.81 1.02 7.54
N SER A 65 1.20 -0.05 7.03
CA SER A 65 1.86 -0.97 6.09
C SER A 65 2.27 -0.31 4.77
N THR A 66 1.52 0.71 4.34
CA THR A 66 1.84 1.49 3.13
C THR A 66 2.98 2.45 3.42
N LEU A 67 2.95 3.14 4.56
CA LEU A 67 4.04 4.02 5.00
C LEU A 67 5.35 3.25 5.09
N VAL A 68 5.37 2.15 5.83
CA VAL A 68 6.56 1.30 6.02
C VAL A 68 7.10 0.81 4.68
N ARG A 69 6.22 0.37 3.77
CA ARG A 69 6.62 -0.06 2.42
C ARG A 69 7.27 1.07 1.63
N LEU A 70 6.68 2.27 1.65
CA LEU A 70 7.22 3.42 0.91
C LEU A 70 8.59 3.82 1.44
N TRP A 71 8.74 3.97 2.75
CA TRP A 71 10.02 4.32 3.36
C TRP A 71 11.09 3.27 3.13
N ALA A 72 10.76 1.98 3.25
CA ALA A 72 11.73 0.91 2.99
C ALA A 72 12.21 0.90 1.53
N LEU A 73 11.29 1.09 0.56
CA LEU A 73 11.65 1.13 -0.86
C LEU A 73 12.42 2.38 -1.23
N GLU A 74 12.06 3.53 -0.67
CA GLU A 74 12.79 4.77 -0.91
C GLU A 74 14.22 4.66 -0.38
N ARG A 75 14.37 4.11 0.83
CA ARG A 75 15.70 3.93 1.43
C ARG A 75 16.59 3.00 0.60
N LEU A 76 16.04 1.90 0.10
CA LEU A 76 16.77 1.00 -0.79
C LEU A 76 17.28 1.70 -2.06
N ARG A 77 16.48 2.62 -2.63
CA ARG A 77 16.87 3.39 -3.83
C ARG A 77 17.96 4.41 -3.54
N GLU A 78 17.85 5.13 -2.43
CA GLU A 78 18.90 6.06 -1.99
C GLU A 78 20.22 5.33 -1.80
N GLU A 79 20.18 4.13 -1.22
CA GLU A 79 21.38 3.33 -0.95
C GLU A 79 21.92 2.60 -2.18
N GLU A 80 21.13 2.35 -3.22
CA GLU A 80 21.63 1.84 -4.51
C GLU A 80 22.57 2.84 -5.21
N GLN A 81 22.45 4.13 -4.90
CA GLN A 81 23.38 5.15 -5.38
C GLN A 81 24.73 5.12 -4.65
N ASP A 82 24.80 4.45 -3.50
CA ASP A 82 26.03 4.24 -2.74
C ASP A 82 26.68 2.89 -3.11
N SER A 83 27.94 2.95 -3.53
CA SER A 83 28.75 1.77 -3.88
C SER A 83 29.17 0.90 -2.68
N SER A 84 28.87 1.33 -1.45
CA SER A 84 29.18 0.58 -0.24
C SER A 84 28.43 -0.76 -0.15
N SER A 85 28.99 -1.73 0.57
CA SER A 85 28.31 -3.02 0.76
C SER A 85 27.07 -2.89 1.65
N VAL A 86 26.08 -3.77 1.48
CA VAL A 86 24.88 -3.81 2.34
C VAL A 86 25.24 -3.92 3.82
N ALA A 87 26.25 -4.71 4.16
CA ALA A 87 26.73 -4.84 5.53
C ALA A 87 27.25 -3.51 6.09
N ALA A 88 28.05 -2.76 5.33
CA ALA A 88 28.55 -1.46 5.76
C ALA A 88 27.40 -0.44 5.96
N ARG A 89 26.38 -0.50 5.10
CA ARG A 89 25.19 0.35 5.20
C ARG A 89 24.38 0.05 6.46
N LEU A 90 24.15 -1.23 6.76
CA LEU A 90 23.45 -1.64 7.97
C LEU A 90 24.19 -1.21 9.24
N THR A 91 25.52 -1.38 9.30
CA THR A 91 26.30 -0.93 10.47
C THR A 91 26.17 0.59 10.69
N ARG A 92 26.19 1.39 9.62
CA ARG A 92 25.96 2.83 9.73
C ARG A 92 24.55 3.14 10.23
N LEU A 93 23.53 2.46 9.70
CA LEU A 93 22.14 2.68 10.08
C LEU A 93 21.88 2.29 11.54
N GLU A 94 22.45 1.18 12.01
CA GLU A 94 22.38 0.78 13.41
C GLU A 94 22.95 1.86 14.33
N GLN A 95 24.08 2.47 13.95
CA GLN A 95 24.65 3.58 14.72
C GLN A 95 23.73 4.80 14.71
N GLU A 96 23.19 5.20 13.55
CA GLU A 96 22.29 6.36 13.44
C GLU A 96 21.00 6.17 14.24
N VAL A 97 20.36 4.99 14.13
CA VAL A 97 19.06 4.72 14.75
C VAL A 97 19.20 4.44 16.25
N PHE A 98 20.17 3.63 16.67
CA PHE A 98 20.28 3.24 18.08
C PHE A 98 21.07 4.23 18.94
N GLN A 99 21.94 5.06 18.38
CA GLN A 99 22.58 6.13 19.17
C GLN A 99 21.67 7.35 19.38
N GLN A 100 20.68 7.57 18.51
CA GLN A 100 19.68 8.62 18.73
C GLN A 100 18.71 8.30 19.88
N ASN A 101 18.60 7.02 20.26
CA ASN A 101 17.69 6.53 21.29
C ASN A 101 18.40 6.19 22.63
N ALA A 102 19.69 6.54 22.78
CA ALA A 102 20.51 6.25 23.96
C ALA A 102 20.66 7.45 24.91
#